data_AF-A0A229GPP4-F1
#
_entry.id   AF-A0A229GPP4-F1
#
_cell.length_a   1.000
_cell.length_b   1.000
_cell.length_c   1.000
_cell.angle_alpha   90.00
_cell.angle_beta   90.00
_cell.angle_gamma   90.00
#
_symmetry.space_group_name_H-M   'P 1'
#
loop_
_entity.id
_entity.type
_entity.pdbx_description
1 polymer ?
#
loop_
_entity_poly.entity_id
_entity_poly.type
_entity_poly.pdbx_seq_one_letter_code
_entity_poly.pdbx_strand_id
1 'polypeptide(L)'
;MRRICLTLPTNRACPAMVTAIGEEAAYAAAHFDVEVHLLVLDSSDAYPEHARALHSAHGVPRVVVHHLDEAEQRDFLRRVIHRTEHTKHELLLDLMLPAGLSYGACTNRAFLIAVALGCESVHRRDSDSRYQVLRGETVFPVHQELLSLGKRASDAAHGVGETALAPEHTRKRVAMVAGSFLGELSVDIDEIRRLDPDVYYDVVGLWAPGHWSDEQKRELVEESFQGPRTGPFTGDLTTLTVVDPMHVDMCNISFHQVHERVPLPPATDTIGSDYFLIHLVHAAALPGVLHNRHIVNFYTGERRTDPGFMAYQLRFAKFFLSMLYFNFLYDEMAEAGEALLDDRGQVRASAIAELARKSTLLDQAENVQRLDTIEAAYRKLGGRYATFAAFLTSHRERLLDEAQSDIADFALLVEAWEALVRAARDTALAQAPERPGRRSR
;
A
#
# COMPACT_ATOMS: atom_id res chain seq x y z
N MET A 1 -18.68 15.44 13.33
CA MET A 1 -18.49 14.76 12.04
C MET A 1 -17.01 14.51 11.82
N ARG A 2 -16.63 13.24 11.62
CA ARG A 2 -15.23 12.82 11.38
C ARG A 2 -14.88 13.02 9.91
N ARG A 3 -13.64 13.36 9.58
CA ARG A 3 -13.17 13.48 8.20
C ARG A 3 -12.36 12.26 7.81
N ILE A 4 -12.68 11.65 6.69
CA ILE A 4 -11.93 10.50 6.17
C ILE A 4 -11.44 10.79 4.75
N CYS A 5 -10.28 10.24 4.38
CA CYS A 5 -9.76 10.31 3.03
C CYS A 5 -9.97 8.98 2.32
N LEU A 6 -10.85 8.93 1.33
CA LEU A 6 -10.99 7.79 0.43
C LEU A 6 -10.15 8.07 -0.82
N THR A 7 -9.08 7.31 -1.02
CA THR A 7 -8.02 7.64 -1.99
C THR A 7 -7.90 6.59 -3.10
N LEU A 8 -7.70 7.08 -4.32
CA LEU A 8 -7.40 6.31 -5.53
C LEU A 8 -6.18 6.92 -6.24
N PRO A 9 -4.97 6.37 -6.03
CA PRO A 9 -3.83 6.67 -6.88
C PRO A 9 -3.99 5.97 -8.23
N THR A 10 -3.70 6.66 -9.33
CA THR A 10 -3.69 6.05 -10.67
C THR A 10 -2.62 6.64 -11.57
N ASN A 11 -2.05 5.80 -12.44
CA ASN A 11 -1.15 6.15 -13.52
C ASN A 11 -1.68 5.67 -14.88
N ARG A 12 -2.96 5.29 -14.95
CA ARG A 12 -3.59 4.69 -16.13
C ARG A 12 -5.07 5.10 -16.24
N ALA A 13 -5.66 4.88 -17.41
CA ALA A 13 -7.09 5.03 -17.58
C ALA A 13 -7.88 3.99 -16.76
N CYS A 14 -8.74 4.46 -15.87
CA CYS A 14 -9.62 3.65 -15.01
C CYS A 14 -10.98 4.34 -14.72
N PRO A 15 -11.71 4.86 -15.73
CA PRO A 15 -12.95 5.63 -15.53
C PRO A 15 -14.06 4.86 -14.79
N ALA A 16 -14.11 3.54 -14.96
CA ALA A 16 -15.06 2.69 -14.26
C ALA A 16 -14.79 2.67 -12.75
N MET A 17 -13.52 2.52 -12.35
CA MET A 17 -13.13 2.54 -10.94
C MET A 17 -13.28 3.94 -10.34
N VAL A 18 -13.00 5.00 -11.10
CA VAL A 18 -13.23 6.40 -10.67
C VAL A 18 -14.71 6.67 -10.40
N THR A 19 -15.61 6.18 -11.26
CA THR A 19 -17.06 6.23 -10.99
C THR A 19 -17.41 5.44 -9.72
N ALA A 20 -16.92 4.20 -9.62
CA ALA A 20 -17.25 3.29 -8.52
C ALA A 20 -16.77 3.82 -7.15
N ILE A 21 -15.58 4.41 -7.06
CA ILE A 21 -15.10 5.00 -5.80
C ILE A 21 -15.89 6.26 -5.42
N GLY A 22 -16.43 6.98 -6.41
CA GLY A 22 -17.41 8.05 -6.18
C GLY A 22 -18.70 7.53 -5.53
N GLU A 23 -19.18 6.37 -5.97
CA GLU A 23 -20.32 5.68 -5.35
C GLU A 23 -20.00 5.19 -3.93
N GLU A 24 -18.78 4.67 -3.69
CA GLU A 24 -18.32 4.30 -2.35
C GLU A 24 -18.28 5.52 -1.41
N ALA A 25 -17.80 6.68 -1.89
CA ALA A 25 -17.80 7.93 -1.13
C ALA A 25 -19.23 8.38 -0.77
N ALA A 26 -20.14 8.34 -1.74
CA ALA A 26 -21.55 8.66 -1.52
C ALA A 26 -22.20 7.71 -0.51
N TYR A 27 -21.90 6.41 -0.61
CA TYR A 27 -22.36 5.40 0.33
C TYR A 27 -21.89 5.70 1.75
N ALA A 28 -20.60 5.96 1.95
CA ALA A 28 -20.02 6.29 3.25
C ALA A 28 -20.67 7.54 3.85
N ALA A 29 -20.80 8.62 3.06
CA ALA A 29 -21.42 9.86 3.47
C ALA A 29 -22.92 9.71 3.79
N ALA A 30 -23.64 8.76 3.18
CA ALA A 30 -25.05 8.52 3.46
C ALA A 30 -25.29 7.68 4.72
N HIS A 31 -24.42 6.70 4.99
CA HIS A 31 -24.63 5.69 6.04
C HIS A 31 -23.90 5.99 7.35
N PHE A 32 -22.89 6.87 7.33
CA PHE A 32 -22.07 7.18 8.50
C PHE A 32 -22.00 8.70 8.74
N ASP A 33 -21.75 9.11 10.00
CA ASP A 33 -21.52 10.52 10.35
C ASP A 33 -20.10 10.98 10.01
N VAL A 34 -19.79 10.97 8.71
CA VAL A 34 -18.49 11.33 8.16
C VAL A 34 -18.61 12.33 7.02
N GLU A 35 -17.57 13.15 6.88
CA GLU A 35 -17.27 13.91 5.66
C GLU A 35 -16.18 13.15 4.91
N VAL A 36 -16.49 12.79 3.66
CA VAL A 36 -15.59 11.99 2.82
C VAL A 36 -14.83 12.92 1.89
N HIS A 37 -13.52 12.99 2.07
CA HIS A 37 -12.61 13.56 1.09
C HIS A 37 -12.25 12.47 0.09
N LEU A 38 -12.88 12.49 -1.08
CA LEU A 38 -12.53 11.61 -2.19
C LEU A 38 -11.30 12.19 -2.90
N LEU A 39 -10.16 11.51 -2.82
CA LEU A 39 -8.89 11.94 -3.37
C LEU A 39 -8.48 11.04 -4.54
N VAL A 40 -8.40 11.61 -5.74
CA VAL A 40 -7.83 10.94 -6.92
C VAL A 40 -6.49 11.59 -7.24
N LEU A 41 -5.41 10.82 -7.10
CA LEU A 41 -4.07 11.24 -7.50
C LEU A 41 -3.79 10.69 -8.89
N ASP A 42 -3.84 11.55 -9.90
CA ASP A 42 -3.85 11.15 -11.30
C ASP A 42 -2.55 11.55 -11.98
N SER A 43 -1.71 10.54 -12.24
CA SER A 43 -0.47 10.67 -13.01
C SER A 43 -0.61 10.02 -14.40
N SER A 44 -1.83 9.96 -14.93
CA SER A 44 -2.13 9.36 -16.22
C SER A 44 -2.45 10.41 -17.30
N ASP A 45 -2.34 10.01 -18.56
CA ASP A 45 -2.83 10.83 -19.69
C ASP A 45 -4.37 10.85 -19.82
N ALA A 46 -5.09 10.15 -18.93
CA ALA A 46 -6.55 10.02 -18.94
C ALA A 46 -7.26 11.03 -18.03
N TYR A 47 -6.56 12.07 -17.55
CA TYR A 47 -7.10 13.08 -16.63
C TYR A 47 -8.49 13.64 -17.05
N PRO A 48 -8.73 14.07 -18.31
CA PRO A 48 -10.04 14.59 -18.70
C PRO A 48 -11.16 13.53 -18.64
N GLU A 49 -10.82 12.26 -18.81
CA GLU A 49 -11.78 11.16 -18.71
C GLU A 49 -12.15 10.87 -17.26
N HIS A 50 -11.16 10.83 -16.37
CA HIS A 50 -11.39 10.70 -14.93
C HIS A 50 -12.19 11.87 -14.36
N ALA A 51 -11.89 13.10 -14.79
CA ALA A 51 -12.66 14.29 -14.40
C ALA A 51 -14.15 14.18 -14.81
N ARG A 52 -14.45 13.56 -15.96
CA ARG A 52 -15.84 13.28 -16.37
C ARG A 52 -16.47 12.19 -15.51
N ALA A 53 -15.73 11.13 -15.19
CA ALA A 53 -16.22 10.05 -14.34
C ALA A 53 -16.54 10.52 -12.90
N LEU A 54 -15.80 11.50 -12.38
CA LEU A 54 -16.06 12.13 -11.07
C LEU A 54 -17.30 13.03 -11.05
N HIS A 55 -17.91 13.33 -12.19
CA HIS A 55 -19.02 14.29 -12.27
C HIS A 55 -20.19 13.94 -11.35
N SER A 56 -20.52 12.65 -11.20
CA SER A 56 -21.61 12.18 -10.36
C SER A 56 -21.31 12.30 -8.86
N ALA A 57 -20.04 12.29 -8.46
CA ALA A 57 -19.62 12.49 -7.07
C ALA A 57 -19.70 13.97 -6.66
N HIS A 58 -19.58 14.90 -7.62
CA HIS A 58 -19.74 16.31 -7.35
C HIS A 58 -21.18 16.66 -6.96
N GLY A 59 -21.34 17.35 -5.82
CA GLY A 59 -22.65 17.79 -5.32
C GLY A 59 -23.35 16.78 -4.40
N VAL A 60 -22.73 15.61 -4.15
CA VAL A 60 -23.20 14.69 -3.12
C VAL A 60 -22.95 15.31 -1.73
N PRO A 61 -23.97 15.40 -0.85
CA PRO A 61 -23.79 15.96 0.49
C PRO A 61 -22.70 15.23 1.27
N ARG A 62 -21.82 16.00 1.94
CA ARG A 62 -20.69 15.51 2.75
C ARG A 62 -19.62 14.73 1.95
N VAL A 63 -19.60 14.84 0.63
CA VAL A 63 -18.50 14.36 -0.22
C VAL A 63 -17.77 15.57 -0.82
N VAL A 64 -16.46 15.63 -0.60
CA VAL A 64 -15.57 16.65 -1.17
C VAL A 64 -14.59 15.96 -2.10
N VAL A 65 -14.68 16.26 -3.39
CA VAL A 65 -13.86 15.62 -4.44
C VAL A 65 -12.59 16.44 -4.68
N HIS A 66 -11.44 15.78 -4.64
CA HIS A 66 -10.11 16.30 -4.96
C HIS A 66 -9.53 15.45 -6.09
N HIS A 67 -9.32 16.04 -7.27
CA HIS A 67 -8.73 15.36 -8.42
C HIS A 67 -7.48 16.12 -8.82
N LEU A 68 -6.32 15.58 -8.46
CA LEU A 68 -5.05 16.28 -8.59
C LEU A 68 -4.22 15.65 -9.70
N ASP A 69 -3.81 16.47 -10.66
CA ASP A 69 -2.78 16.06 -11.63
C ASP A 69 -1.40 16.02 -10.98
N GLU A 70 -0.38 15.57 -11.72
CA GLU A 70 0.97 15.50 -11.18
C GLU A 70 1.57 16.87 -10.82
N ALA A 71 1.22 17.93 -11.54
CA ALA A 71 1.74 19.27 -11.29
C ALA A 71 1.19 19.84 -9.98
N GLU A 72 -0.11 19.67 -9.73
CA GLU A 72 -0.77 20.04 -8.48
C GLU A 72 -0.20 19.26 -7.29
N GLN A 73 0.07 17.96 -7.48
CA GLN A 73 0.73 17.13 -6.47
C GLN A 73 2.15 17.63 -6.16
N ARG A 74 2.94 17.92 -7.20
CA ARG A 74 4.31 18.45 -7.08
C ARG A 74 4.33 19.78 -6.35
N ASP A 75 3.41 20.67 -6.68
CA ASP A 75 3.29 21.99 -6.07
C ASP A 75 2.89 21.89 -4.59
N PHE A 76 1.97 20.99 -4.24
CA PHE A 76 1.65 20.70 -2.84
C PHE A 76 2.89 20.21 -2.08
N LEU A 77 3.59 19.20 -2.59
CA LEU A 77 4.78 18.63 -1.95
C LEU A 77 5.87 19.68 -1.74
N ARG A 78 6.16 20.51 -2.75
CA ARG A 78 7.15 21.60 -2.62
C ARG A 78 6.79 22.56 -1.49
N ARG A 79 5.51 22.95 -1.37
CA ARG A 79 5.06 23.83 -0.27
C ARG A 79 5.23 23.17 1.10
N VAL A 80 4.92 21.88 1.22
CA VAL A 80 5.12 21.12 2.47
C VAL A 80 6.59 21.02 2.81
N ILE A 81 7.42 20.58 1.87
CA ILE A 81 8.86 20.38 2.06
C ILE A 81 9.56 21.69 2.43
N HIS A 82 9.26 22.80 1.75
CA HIS A 82 9.87 24.11 2.05
C HIS A 82 9.49 24.70 3.42
N ARG A 83 8.45 24.18 4.07
CA ARG A 83 8.09 24.55 5.44
C ARG A 83 8.81 23.72 6.49
N THR A 84 9.50 22.66 6.07
CA THR A 84 10.39 21.91 6.96
C THR A 84 11.75 22.61 7.06
N GLU A 85 12.49 22.37 8.14
CA GLU A 85 13.88 22.84 8.28
C GLU A 85 14.89 21.90 7.59
N HIS A 86 14.40 20.95 6.77
CA HIS A 86 15.24 19.92 6.17
C HIS A 86 16.07 20.48 5.01
N THR A 87 17.34 20.11 4.89
CA THR A 87 18.21 20.68 3.85
C THR A 87 18.10 19.97 2.50
N LYS A 88 17.64 18.71 2.47
CA LYS A 88 17.55 17.89 1.25
C LYS A 88 16.18 17.98 0.56
N HIS A 89 15.73 19.19 0.23
CA HIS A 89 14.39 19.40 -0.33
C HIS A 89 14.12 18.62 -1.62
N GLU A 90 15.03 18.69 -2.60
CA GLU A 90 14.85 18.00 -3.89
C GLU A 90 14.81 16.48 -3.72
N LEU A 91 15.68 15.91 -2.88
CA LEU A 91 15.66 14.48 -2.59
C LEU A 91 14.33 14.06 -1.96
N LEU A 92 13.80 14.81 -0.98
CA LEU A 92 12.50 14.49 -0.39
C LEU A 92 11.36 14.57 -1.42
N LEU A 93 11.44 15.50 -2.38
CA LEU A 93 10.48 15.59 -3.47
C LEU A 93 10.60 14.36 -4.39
N ASP A 94 11.81 13.97 -4.76
CA ASP A 94 12.06 12.82 -5.63
C ASP A 94 11.64 11.51 -4.97
N LEU A 95 11.79 11.36 -3.65
CA LEU A 95 11.30 10.18 -2.92
C LEU A 95 9.77 10.08 -2.87
N MET A 96 9.04 11.20 -2.95
CA MET A 96 7.58 11.21 -2.91
C MET A 96 6.92 11.33 -4.30
N LEU A 97 7.66 11.81 -5.29
CA LEU A 97 7.21 11.98 -6.67
C LEU A 97 8.34 11.62 -7.66
N PRO A 98 8.82 10.37 -7.65
CA PRO A 98 9.86 9.92 -8.56
C PRO A 98 9.33 9.86 -10.00
N ALA A 99 10.24 9.91 -10.97
CA ALA A 99 9.90 9.71 -12.38
C ALA A 99 9.43 8.27 -12.68
N GLY A 100 9.94 7.29 -11.93
CA GLY A 100 9.55 5.88 -12.04
C GLY A 100 8.30 5.53 -11.23
N LEU A 101 7.76 4.32 -11.43
CA LEU A 101 6.61 3.87 -10.63
C LEU A 101 7.03 3.52 -9.21
N SER A 102 6.33 4.04 -8.22
CA SER A 102 6.51 3.69 -6.81
C SER A 102 5.18 3.65 -6.08
N TYR A 103 4.81 2.46 -5.60
CA TYR A 103 3.59 2.22 -4.82
C TYR A 103 3.65 2.91 -3.46
N GLY A 104 4.84 2.93 -2.83
CA GLY A 104 5.05 3.65 -1.57
C GLY A 104 4.97 5.16 -1.76
N ALA A 105 5.65 5.72 -2.77
CA ALA A 105 5.66 7.17 -2.99
C ALA A 105 4.25 7.73 -3.31
N CYS A 106 3.45 7.04 -4.14
CA CYS A 106 2.07 7.48 -4.40
C CYS A 106 1.19 7.42 -3.15
N THR A 107 1.37 6.40 -2.31
CA THR A 107 0.61 6.28 -1.06
C THR A 107 1.06 7.32 -0.03
N ASN A 108 2.36 7.63 0.05
CA ASN A 108 2.90 8.70 0.91
C ASN A 108 2.34 10.08 0.54
N ARG A 109 2.17 10.37 -0.76
CA ARG A 109 1.46 11.57 -1.22
C ARG A 109 0.04 11.63 -0.69
N ALA A 110 -0.70 10.52 -0.79
CA ALA A 110 -2.06 10.44 -0.26
C ALA A 110 -2.09 10.65 1.25
N PHE A 111 -1.12 10.13 2.01
CA PHE A 111 -1.01 10.35 3.46
C PHE A 111 -0.83 11.83 3.81
N LEU A 112 0.12 12.53 3.20
CA LEU A 112 0.34 13.95 3.48
C LEU A 112 -0.87 14.81 3.08
N ILE A 113 -1.52 14.50 1.95
CA ILE A 113 -2.71 15.24 1.51
C ILE A 113 -3.89 14.97 2.46
N ALA A 114 -4.11 13.73 2.89
CA ALA A 114 -5.14 13.40 3.87
C ALA A 114 -4.96 14.16 5.18
N VAL A 115 -3.71 14.25 5.65
CA VAL A 115 -3.32 15.06 6.82
C VAL A 115 -3.64 16.54 6.62
N ALA A 116 -3.29 17.10 5.45
CA ALA A 116 -3.59 18.50 5.10
C ALA A 116 -5.10 18.79 5.02
N LEU A 117 -5.90 17.80 4.62
CA LEU A 117 -7.36 17.87 4.60
C LEU A 117 -7.99 17.70 6.00
N GLY A 118 -7.18 17.37 7.01
CA GLY A 118 -7.63 17.13 8.38
C GLY A 118 -8.38 15.80 8.53
N CYS A 119 -8.10 14.82 7.66
CA CYS A 119 -8.68 13.48 7.77
C CYS A 119 -8.04 12.70 8.92
N GLU A 120 -8.83 11.91 9.64
CA GLU A 120 -8.36 11.04 10.73
C GLU A 120 -7.95 9.64 10.25
N SER A 121 -8.34 9.27 9.03
CA SER A 121 -8.04 7.99 8.41
C SER A 121 -7.90 8.11 6.90
N VAL A 122 -7.15 7.16 6.34
CA VAL A 122 -6.97 6.97 4.90
C VAL A 122 -7.49 5.60 4.53
N HIS A 123 -8.27 5.54 3.45
CA HIS A 123 -8.90 4.35 2.90
C HIS A 123 -8.43 4.23 1.45
N ARG A 124 -7.61 3.23 1.13
CA ARG A 124 -6.98 3.09 -0.20
C ARG A 124 -7.72 2.08 -1.05
N ARG A 125 -7.87 2.40 -2.34
CA ARG A 125 -8.27 1.49 -3.42
C ARG A 125 -7.26 1.55 -4.56
N ASP A 126 -7.13 0.46 -5.31
CA ASP A 126 -6.31 0.40 -6.51
C ASP A 126 -7.14 0.50 -7.80
N SER A 127 -6.52 1.06 -8.84
CA SER A 127 -7.16 1.38 -10.12
C SER A 127 -7.58 0.17 -10.98
N ASP A 128 -7.00 -1.00 -10.72
CA ASP A 128 -7.21 -2.26 -11.45
C ASP A 128 -8.11 -3.24 -10.68
N SER A 129 -9.10 -2.69 -9.98
CA SER A 129 -10.07 -3.45 -9.20
C SER A 129 -11.51 -3.05 -9.50
N ARG A 130 -12.46 -3.88 -9.05
CA ARG A 130 -13.90 -3.57 -9.00
C ARG A 130 -14.51 -4.12 -7.71
N TYR A 131 -15.62 -3.56 -7.28
CA TYR A 131 -16.35 -4.10 -6.13
C TYR A 131 -17.13 -5.37 -6.49
N GLN A 132 -17.39 -6.18 -5.47
CA GLN A 132 -18.34 -7.29 -5.58
C GLN A 132 -19.78 -6.76 -5.62
N VAL A 133 -20.69 -7.55 -6.19
CA VAL A 133 -22.13 -7.26 -6.23
C VAL A 133 -22.88 -8.46 -5.66
N LEU A 134 -23.72 -8.23 -4.67
CA LEU A 134 -24.60 -9.24 -4.09
C LEU A 134 -26.05 -8.79 -4.26
N ARG A 135 -26.87 -9.58 -4.95
CA ARG A 135 -28.31 -9.30 -5.18
C ARG A 135 -28.58 -7.91 -5.79
N GLY A 136 -27.67 -7.44 -6.65
CA GLY A 136 -27.77 -6.14 -7.31
C GLY A 136 -27.24 -4.96 -6.51
N GLU A 137 -26.77 -5.17 -5.27
CA GLU A 137 -26.16 -4.15 -4.43
C GLU A 137 -24.64 -4.27 -4.43
N THR A 138 -23.95 -3.13 -4.57
CA THR A 138 -22.49 -3.05 -4.51
C THR A 138 -22.00 -3.25 -3.07
N VAL A 139 -21.03 -4.13 -2.90
CA VAL A 139 -20.43 -4.45 -1.59
C VAL A 139 -19.22 -3.54 -1.37
N PHE A 140 -19.44 -2.41 -0.72
CA PHE A 140 -18.37 -1.45 -0.43
C PHE A 140 -17.56 -1.83 0.81
N PRO A 141 -16.21 -1.92 0.72
CA PRO A 141 -15.36 -2.19 1.87
C PRO A 141 -15.41 -1.10 2.95
N VAL A 142 -15.61 0.18 2.57
CA VAL A 142 -15.69 1.31 3.51
C VAL A 142 -16.74 1.12 4.61
N HIS A 143 -17.74 0.27 4.36
CA HIS A 143 -18.72 -0.11 5.36
C HIS A 143 -18.06 -0.71 6.61
N GLN A 144 -17.19 -1.71 6.43
CA GLN A 144 -16.54 -2.39 7.56
C GLN A 144 -15.41 -1.54 8.14
N GLU A 145 -14.73 -0.77 7.29
CA GLU A 145 -13.70 0.18 7.71
C GLU A 145 -14.28 1.21 8.70
N LEU A 146 -15.39 1.86 8.37
CA LEU A 146 -15.98 2.92 9.20
C LEU A 146 -16.68 2.42 10.47
N LEU A 147 -17.05 1.14 10.53
CA LEU A 147 -17.62 0.52 11.72
C LEU A 147 -16.61 0.38 12.86
N SER A 148 -15.32 0.23 12.56
CA SER A 148 -14.32 -0.17 13.57
C SER A 148 -13.08 0.72 13.63
N LEU A 149 -12.64 1.26 12.50
CA LEU A 149 -11.38 1.99 12.40
C LEU A 149 -11.32 3.18 13.37
N GLY A 150 -10.22 3.29 14.11
CA GLY A 150 -9.98 4.33 15.09
C GLY A 150 -10.74 4.19 16.41
N LYS A 151 -11.72 3.29 16.54
CA LYS A 151 -12.38 3.00 17.83
C LYS A 151 -11.41 2.30 18.77
N ARG A 152 -11.69 2.32 20.09
CA ARG A 152 -11.03 1.39 21.00
C ARG A 152 -11.45 -0.03 20.62
N ALA A 153 -10.54 -0.99 20.72
CA ALA A 153 -10.83 -2.36 20.37
C ALA A 153 -12.00 -2.94 21.19
N SER A 154 -12.14 -2.56 22.46
CA SER A 154 -13.32 -2.89 23.28
C SER A 154 -14.65 -2.44 22.66
N ASP A 155 -14.67 -1.26 22.04
CA ASP A 155 -15.88 -0.69 21.45
C ASP A 155 -16.15 -1.28 20.06
N ALA A 156 -15.08 -1.59 19.31
CA ALA A 156 -15.15 -2.27 18.03
C ALA A 156 -15.65 -3.72 18.16
N ALA A 157 -15.32 -4.40 19.26
CA ALA A 157 -15.72 -5.79 19.53
C ALA A 157 -17.25 -5.99 19.46
N HIS A 158 -18.05 -4.96 19.77
CA HIS A 158 -19.50 -5.02 19.69
C HIS A 158 -20.06 -5.00 18.26
N GLY A 159 -19.26 -4.60 17.28
CA GLY A 159 -19.66 -4.44 15.87
C GLY A 159 -19.08 -5.48 14.91
N VAL A 160 -18.29 -6.44 15.42
CA VAL A 160 -17.67 -7.50 14.61
C VAL A 160 -18.33 -8.86 14.87
N GLY A 161 -18.22 -9.78 13.91
CA GLY A 161 -18.75 -11.14 14.05
C GLY A 161 -17.95 -12.01 15.02
N GLU A 162 -16.63 -11.79 15.09
CA GLU A 162 -15.71 -12.54 15.93
C GLU A 162 -14.66 -11.62 16.58
N THR A 163 -14.26 -11.93 17.81
CA THR A 163 -13.12 -11.29 18.47
C THR A 163 -12.11 -12.36 18.86
N ALA A 164 -10.95 -12.33 18.19
CA ALA A 164 -9.78 -13.17 18.47
C ALA A 164 -8.62 -12.34 19.06
N LEU A 165 -8.91 -11.12 19.50
CA LEU A 165 -7.93 -10.21 20.08
C LEU A 165 -7.67 -10.52 21.57
N ALA A 166 -6.40 -10.54 21.96
CA ALA A 166 -6.01 -10.76 23.35
C ALA A 166 -6.50 -9.60 24.28
N PRO A 167 -6.96 -9.90 25.52
CA PRO A 167 -7.56 -8.91 26.42
C PRO A 167 -6.71 -7.67 26.71
N GLU A 168 -5.39 -7.82 26.76
CA GLU A 168 -4.40 -6.77 26.99
C GLU A 168 -4.44 -5.65 25.93
N HIS A 169 -4.86 -5.97 24.70
CA HIS A 169 -4.90 -5.01 23.61
C HIS A 169 -6.25 -4.29 23.49
N THR A 170 -7.26 -4.64 24.29
CA THR A 170 -8.63 -4.11 24.19
C THR A 170 -8.73 -2.59 24.38
N ARG A 171 -7.79 -1.98 25.10
CA ARG A 171 -7.74 -0.52 25.31
C ARG A 171 -7.10 0.25 24.15
N LYS A 172 -6.32 -0.41 23.31
CA LYS A 172 -5.67 0.18 22.12
C LYS A 172 -6.74 0.52 21.08
N ARG A 173 -6.41 1.43 20.15
CA ARG A 173 -7.29 1.76 19.02
C ARG A 173 -7.08 0.78 17.87
N VAL A 174 -8.14 0.53 17.11
CA VAL A 174 -8.07 -0.20 15.85
C VAL A 174 -7.29 0.66 14.84
N ALA A 175 -6.06 0.25 14.53
CA ALA A 175 -5.13 0.99 13.68
C ALA A 175 -5.34 0.69 12.19
N MET A 176 -5.89 -0.50 11.87
CA MET A 176 -6.06 -0.98 10.51
C MET A 176 -7.38 -1.75 10.36
N VAL A 177 -8.08 -1.53 9.25
CA VAL A 177 -9.20 -2.39 8.84
C VAL A 177 -9.00 -2.73 7.37
N ALA A 178 -9.01 -4.02 7.05
CA ALA A 178 -8.54 -4.49 5.75
C ALA A 178 -9.26 -5.75 5.28
N GLY A 179 -9.27 -5.92 3.96
CA GLY A 179 -9.55 -7.19 3.30
C GLY A 179 -8.50 -7.47 2.23
N SER A 180 -8.64 -8.62 1.57
CA SER A 180 -7.87 -9.00 0.38
C SER A 180 -8.71 -8.77 -0.90
N PHE A 181 -8.31 -9.37 -2.03
CA PHE A 181 -9.00 -9.35 -3.31
C PHE A 181 -9.32 -10.76 -3.81
N LEU A 182 -10.36 -10.90 -4.63
CA LEU A 182 -10.65 -12.11 -5.43
C LEU A 182 -10.15 -11.92 -6.86
N GLY A 183 -9.98 -13.01 -7.60
CA GLY A 183 -9.63 -12.96 -9.02
C GLY A 183 -8.14 -13.17 -9.26
N GLU A 184 -7.57 -12.39 -10.17
CA GLU A 184 -6.15 -12.49 -10.51
C GLU A 184 -5.28 -12.12 -9.30
N LEU A 185 -4.16 -12.82 -9.11
CA LEU A 185 -3.24 -12.58 -8.01
C LEU A 185 -2.55 -11.22 -8.15
N SER A 186 -2.03 -10.66 -7.05
CA SER A 186 -1.26 -9.41 -7.08
C SER A 186 0.02 -9.57 -7.91
N VAL A 187 0.58 -10.78 -7.88
CA VAL A 187 1.80 -11.20 -8.57
C VAL A 187 1.47 -12.21 -9.68
N ASP A 188 1.86 -11.90 -10.92
CA ASP A 188 1.72 -12.76 -12.10
C ASP A 188 2.89 -13.77 -12.19
N ILE A 189 2.73 -14.90 -11.50
CA ILE A 189 3.70 -16.03 -11.44
C ILE A 189 3.12 -17.34 -11.98
N ASP A 190 1.88 -17.30 -12.45
CA ASP A 190 1.15 -18.47 -12.93
C ASP A 190 1.77 -19.10 -14.17
N GLU A 191 2.38 -18.27 -15.03
CA GLU A 191 3.10 -18.78 -16.18
C GLU A 191 4.34 -19.58 -15.78
N ILE A 192 5.12 -19.11 -14.80
CA ILE A 192 6.30 -19.81 -14.30
C ILE A 192 5.88 -21.20 -13.79
N ARG A 193 4.80 -21.26 -13.00
CA ARG A 193 4.24 -22.52 -12.48
C ARG A 193 3.83 -23.49 -13.59
N ARG A 194 3.22 -22.99 -14.67
CA ARG A 194 2.82 -23.83 -15.82
C ARG A 194 4.01 -24.32 -16.63
N LEU A 195 5.06 -23.51 -16.75
CA LEU A 195 6.25 -23.86 -17.53
C LEU A 195 7.11 -24.87 -16.78
N ASP A 196 7.35 -24.65 -15.48
CA ASP A 196 8.19 -25.52 -14.66
C ASP A 196 7.88 -25.33 -13.15
N PRO A 197 7.20 -26.30 -12.50
CA PRO A 197 6.87 -26.22 -11.08
C PRO A 197 8.08 -26.13 -10.13
N ASP A 198 9.21 -26.71 -10.49
CA ASP A 198 10.42 -26.64 -9.67
C ASP A 198 11.01 -25.22 -9.73
N VAL A 199 11.00 -24.61 -10.92
CA VAL A 199 11.41 -23.19 -11.07
C VAL A 199 10.47 -22.26 -10.31
N TYR A 200 9.16 -22.54 -10.34
CA TYR A 200 8.21 -21.78 -9.53
C TYR A 200 8.58 -21.82 -8.04
N TYR A 201 8.89 -23.02 -7.53
CA TYR A 201 9.32 -23.20 -6.16
C TYR A 201 10.62 -22.42 -5.86
N ASP A 202 11.63 -22.58 -6.71
CA ASP A 202 12.93 -21.91 -6.54
C ASP A 202 12.80 -20.38 -6.51
N VAL A 203 11.95 -19.82 -7.39
CA VAL A 203 11.75 -18.38 -7.51
C VAL A 203 10.89 -17.84 -6.37
N VAL A 204 9.74 -18.46 -6.06
CA VAL A 204 8.85 -17.97 -4.99
C VAL A 204 9.52 -18.12 -3.62
N GLY A 205 10.31 -19.17 -3.43
CA GLY A 205 11.09 -19.39 -2.21
C GLY A 205 12.12 -18.29 -1.90
N LEU A 206 12.49 -17.44 -2.86
CA LEU A 206 13.39 -16.30 -2.64
C LEU A 206 12.81 -15.20 -1.74
N TRP A 207 11.50 -15.25 -1.47
CA TRP A 207 10.86 -14.39 -0.49
C TRP A 207 11.35 -14.69 0.94
N ALA A 208 11.59 -15.96 1.24
CA ALA A 208 12.02 -16.38 2.57
C ALA A 208 13.41 -15.82 2.96
N PRO A 209 13.68 -15.66 4.26
CA PRO A 209 15.03 -15.45 4.77
C PRO A 209 16.00 -16.53 4.31
N GLY A 210 17.26 -16.17 4.01
CA GLY A 210 18.26 -17.11 3.50
C GLY A 210 18.52 -18.30 4.42
N HIS A 211 18.43 -18.08 5.74
CA HIS A 211 18.69 -19.09 6.77
C HIS A 211 17.54 -20.10 6.98
N TRP A 212 16.38 -19.91 6.34
CA TRP A 212 15.27 -20.85 6.44
C TRP A 212 15.58 -22.17 5.73
N SER A 213 15.12 -23.26 6.33
CA SER A 213 15.19 -24.60 5.74
C SER A 213 14.32 -24.71 4.49
N ASP A 214 14.61 -25.70 3.64
CA ASP A 214 13.81 -25.97 2.44
C ASP A 214 12.36 -26.34 2.78
N GLU A 215 12.12 -27.03 3.91
CA GLU A 215 10.77 -27.37 4.36
C GLU A 215 9.95 -26.08 4.65
N GLN A 216 10.53 -25.14 5.39
CA GLN A 216 9.89 -23.85 5.70
C GLN A 216 9.64 -23.03 4.45
N LYS A 217 10.56 -23.08 3.47
CA LYS A 217 10.37 -22.41 2.17
C LYS A 217 9.22 -23.06 1.38
N ARG A 218 9.04 -24.38 1.44
CA ARG A 218 7.87 -25.08 0.85
C ARG A 218 6.58 -24.62 1.48
N GLU A 219 6.51 -24.59 2.80
CA GLU A 219 5.32 -24.12 3.51
C GLU A 219 4.97 -22.67 3.12
N LEU A 220 5.98 -21.77 3.06
CA LEU A 220 5.77 -20.40 2.60
C LEU A 220 5.25 -20.34 1.16
N VAL A 221 5.85 -21.10 0.23
CA VAL A 221 5.45 -21.12 -1.18
C VAL A 221 4.03 -21.66 -1.33
N GLU A 222 3.66 -22.66 -0.55
CA GLU A 222 2.32 -23.24 -0.54
C GLU A 222 1.29 -22.23 -0.05
N GLU A 223 1.54 -21.54 1.07
CA GLU A 223 0.62 -20.54 1.63
C GLU A 223 0.56 -19.25 0.79
N SER A 224 1.67 -18.87 0.16
CA SER A 224 1.78 -17.64 -0.62
C SER A 224 0.85 -17.65 -1.84
N PHE A 225 0.29 -16.49 -2.16
CA PHE A 225 -0.49 -16.27 -3.38
C PHE A 225 -1.70 -17.20 -3.57
N GLN A 226 -2.33 -17.65 -2.47
CA GLN A 226 -3.59 -18.41 -2.53
C GLN A 226 -4.84 -17.52 -2.66
N GLY A 227 -4.68 -16.20 -2.57
CA GLY A 227 -5.80 -15.26 -2.48
C GLY A 227 -6.48 -15.30 -1.10
N PRO A 228 -7.73 -14.83 -0.98
CA PRO A 228 -8.40 -14.72 0.29
C PRO A 228 -8.85 -16.11 0.75
N ARG A 229 -8.75 -16.37 2.06
CA ARG A 229 -9.25 -17.61 2.68
C ARG A 229 -10.78 -17.77 2.57
N THR A 230 -11.51 -16.71 2.20
CA THR A 230 -12.95 -16.73 1.96
C THR A 230 -13.28 -16.53 0.48
N GLY A 231 -14.35 -17.17 0.01
CA GLY A 231 -14.83 -17.03 -1.36
C GLY A 231 -15.61 -15.72 -1.62
N PRO A 232 -16.37 -15.67 -2.73
CA PRO A 232 -17.25 -14.54 -3.05
C PRO A 232 -18.18 -14.15 -1.90
N PHE A 233 -18.46 -12.85 -1.77
CA PHE A 233 -19.25 -12.28 -0.69
C PHE A 233 -20.68 -12.85 -0.68
N THR A 234 -21.04 -13.53 0.41
CA THR A 234 -22.40 -14.03 0.67
C THR A 234 -23.06 -13.37 1.87
N GLY A 235 -22.28 -12.63 2.66
CA GLY A 235 -22.65 -11.95 3.89
C GLY A 235 -21.41 -11.46 4.61
N ASP A 236 -21.58 -10.55 5.57
CA ASP A 236 -20.47 -9.98 6.33
C ASP A 236 -19.80 -11.01 7.25
N LEU A 237 -18.49 -11.15 7.09
CA LEU A 237 -17.60 -11.85 8.02
C LEU A 237 -16.52 -10.88 8.46
N THR A 238 -16.40 -10.68 9.78
CA THR A 238 -15.42 -9.77 10.37
C THR A 238 -14.82 -10.33 11.64
N THR A 239 -13.50 -10.18 11.76
CA THR A 239 -12.74 -10.65 12.93
C THR A 239 -11.86 -9.51 13.46
N LEU A 240 -12.07 -9.13 14.73
CA LEU A 240 -11.17 -8.24 15.46
C LEU A 240 -9.98 -9.05 16.00
N THR A 241 -8.76 -8.72 15.56
CA THR A 241 -7.54 -9.48 15.85
C THR A 241 -6.29 -8.60 15.70
N VAL A 242 -5.09 -9.16 15.91
CA VAL A 242 -3.87 -8.65 15.29
C VAL A 242 -3.82 -9.22 13.88
N VAL A 243 -4.05 -8.38 12.87
CA VAL A 243 -4.22 -8.84 11.49
C VAL A 243 -2.90 -9.36 10.95
N ASP A 244 -2.95 -10.56 10.38
CA ASP A 244 -1.83 -11.20 9.71
C ASP A 244 -1.58 -10.56 8.33
N PRO A 245 -0.36 -10.07 8.04
CA PRO A 245 -0.01 -9.49 6.76
C PRO A 245 -0.25 -10.40 5.55
N MET A 246 -0.23 -11.73 5.74
CA MET A 246 -0.45 -12.70 4.65
C MET A 246 -1.90 -12.79 4.16
N HIS A 247 -2.86 -12.19 4.88
CA HIS A 247 -4.30 -12.33 4.60
C HIS A 247 -4.98 -11.05 4.13
N VAL A 248 -4.21 -10.01 3.87
CA VAL A 248 -4.73 -8.69 3.49
C VAL A 248 -3.86 -8.08 2.40
N ASP A 249 -4.47 -7.18 1.62
CA ASP A 249 -3.78 -6.55 0.49
C ASP A 249 -3.93 -5.03 0.53
N MET A 250 -2.88 -4.34 0.12
CA MET A 250 -2.81 -2.88 0.12
C MET A 250 -3.86 -2.19 -0.76
N CYS A 251 -4.47 -2.92 -1.69
CA CYS A 251 -5.54 -2.42 -2.55
C CYS A 251 -6.90 -2.29 -1.84
N ASN A 252 -7.07 -2.86 -0.64
CA ASN A 252 -8.33 -2.87 0.11
C ASN A 252 -8.08 -2.68 1.61
N ILE A 253 -7.54 -1.52 1.96
CA ILE A 253 -7.03 -1.25 3.30
C ILE A 253 -7.36 0.15 3.77
N SER A 254 -7.49 0.29 5.09
CA SER A 254 -7.61 1.59 5.75
C SER A 254 -6.72 1.67 6.98
N PHE A 255 -6.19 2.87 7.24
CA PHE A 255 -5.26 3.15 8.33
C PHE A 255 -5.73 4.33 9.17
N HIS A 256 -5.54 4.22 10.49
CA HIS A 256 -5.76 5.31 11.45
C HIS A 256 -4.45 5.63 12.17
N GLN A 257 -4.01 6.88 12.06
CA GLN A 257 -2.81 7.47 12.70
C GLN A 257 -1.45 6.84 12.37
N VAL A 258 -1.33 5.54 12.07
CA VAL A 258 -0.04 4.89 11.79
C VAL A 258 0.65 5.48 10.56
N HIS A 259 -0.13 5.82 9.52
CA HIS A 259 0.34 6.48 8.30
C HIS A 259 0.91 7.89 8.54
N GLU A 260 0.56 8.52 9.66
CA GLU A 260 1.13 9.81 10.07
C GLU A 260 2.45 9.65 10.84
N ARG A 261 2.81 8.44 11.27
CA ARG A 261 4.02 8.16 12.05
C ARG A 261 5.13 7.61 11.19
N VAL A 262 4.81 6.74 10.24
CA VAL A 262 5.80 6.07 9.38
C VAL A 262 5.31 6.10 7.93
N PRO A 263 6.13 6.56 6.98
CA PRO A 263 5.82 6.48 5.55
C PRO A 263 5.99 5.04 5.04
N LEU A 264 5.60 4.81 3.79
CA LEU A 264 5.96 3.60 3.07
C LEU A 264 7.31 3.76 2.36
N PRO A 265 8.07 2.67 2.16
CA PRO A 265 9.31 2.69 1.38
C PRO A 265 9.10 3.27 -0.02
N PRO A 266 9.87 4.31 -0.43
CA PRO A 266 9.65 5.02 -1.69
C PRO A 266 10.24 4.32 -2.92
N ALA A 267 10.86 3.15 -2.74
CA ALA A 267 11.55 2.38 -3.79
C ALA A 267 10.79 2.34 -5.12
N THR A 268 11.49 2.69 -6.21
CA THR A 268 10.93 2.67 -7.55
C THR A 268 11.07 1.30 -8.20
N ASP A 269 10.16 1.01 -9.13
CA ASP A 269 10.18 -0.22 -9.94
C ASP A 269 10.38 -1.47 -9.07
N THR A 270 9.63 -1.55 -7.98
CA THR A 270 9.46 -2.75 -7.16
C THR A 270 7.98 -2.97 -6.85
N ILE A 271 7.65 -4.14 -6.31
CA ILE A 271 6.31 -4.49 -5.82
C ILE A 271 6.39 -4.86 -4.33
N GLY A 272 5.26 -4.86 -3.63
CA GLY A 272 5.15 -5.35 -2.25
C GLY A 272 5.77 -4.45 -1.18
N SER A 273 6.60 -3.46 -1.55
CA SER A 273 7.21 -2.53 -0.58
C SER A 273 6.18 -1.68 0.16
N ASP A 274 5.00 -1.46 -0.43
CA ASP A 274 3.88 -0.77 0.19
C ASP A 274 3.17 -1.58 1.30
N TYR A 275 3.51 -2.86 1.49
CA TYR A 275 2.97 -3.70 2.56
C TYR A 275 3.66 -3.44 3.92
N PHE A 276 4.74 -2.64 3.95
CA PHE A 276 5.52 -2.40 5.17
C PHE A 276 4.68 -1.98 6.38
N LEU A 277 3.68 -1.10 6.19
CA LEU A 277 2.81 -0.66 7.29
C LEU A 277 1.95 -1.80 7.86
N ILE A 278 1.59 -2.80 7.06
CA ILE A 278 0.82 -3.97 7.51
C ILE A 278 1.69 -4.78 8.48
N HIS A 279 2.94 -5.06 8.11
CA HIS A 279 3.90 -5.74 8.98
C HIS A 279 4.20 -4.95 10.26
N LEU A 280 4.34 -3.62 10.17
CA LEU A 280 4.55 -2.77 11.34
C LEU A 280 3.35 -2.80 12.30
N VAL A 281 2.12 -2.69 11.80
CA VAL A 281 0.89 -2.77 12.62
C VAL A 281 0.80 -4.13 13.32
N HIS A 282 1.09 -5.20 12.57
CA HIS A 282 1.12 -6.57 13.10
C HIS A 282 2.16 -6.72 14.21
N ALA A 283 3.42 -6.39 13.92
CA ALA A 283 4.53 -6.53 14.85
C ALA A 283 4.34 -5.70 16.13
N ALA A 284 3.78 -4.49 16.03
CA ALA A 284 3.48 -3.64 17.18
C ALA A 284 2.27 -4.12 18.02
N ALA A 285 1.66 -5.25 17.67
CA ALA A 285 0.45 -5.79 18.29
C ALA A 285 -0.69 -4.75 18.38
N LEU A 286 -0.84 -3.95 17.31
CA LEU A 286 -1.92 -2.97 17.21
C LEU A 286 -3.19 -3.68 16.71
N PRO A 287 -4.37 -3.45 17.34
CA PRO A 287 -5.60 -4.07 16.90
C PRO A 287 -5.96 -3.71 15.46
N GLY A 288 -6.49 -4.67 14.73
CA GLY A 288 -7.07 -4.49 13.41
C GLY A 288 -8.35 -5.30 13.23
N VAL A 289 -9.08 -5.02 12.15
CA VAL A 289 -10.24 -5.82 11.74
C VAL A 289 -10.02 -6.39 10.35
N LEU A 290 -10.14 -7.70 10.22
CA LEU A 290 -10.20 -8.39 8.94
C LEU A 290 -11.66 -8.45 8.47
N HIS A 291 -11.92 -8.21 7.18
CA HIS A 291 -13.26 -8.39 6.60
C HIS A 291 -13.24 -9.08 5.22
N ASN A 292 -14.34 -9.78 4.92
CA ASN A 292 -14.52 -10.48 3.64
C ASN A 292 -15.17 -9.63 2.52
N ARG A 293 -15.35 -8.32 2.73
CA ARG A 293 -15.69 -7.36 1.67
C ARG A 293 -14.50 -7.13 0.74
N HIS A 294 -14.06 -8.20 0.09
CA HIS A 294 -12.95 -8.20 -0.85
C HIS A 294 -13.30 -7.39 -2.10
N ILE A 295 -12.28 -6.84 -2.75
CA ILE A 295 -12.41 -6.30 -4.10
C ILE A 295 -12.12 -7.42 -5.12
N VAL A 296 -12.43 -7.21 -6.39
CA VAL A 296 -12.10 -8.15 -7.47
C VAL A 296 -11.00 -7.56 -8.32
N ASN A 297 -9.80 -8.15 -8.25
CA ASN A 297 -8.61 -7.75 -8.97
C ASN A 297 -8.58 -8.31 -10.40
N PHE A 298 -7.97 -7.58 -11.33
CA PHE A 298 -7.77 -8.03 -12.70
C PHE A 298 -6.49 -7.45 -13.32
N TYR A 299 -5.84 -8.22 -14.20
CA TYR A 299 -4.69 -7.70 -14.95
C TYR A 299 -5.11 -6.75 -16.07
N THR A 300 -4.35 -5.66 -16.23
CA THR A 300 -4.44 -4.80 -17.41
C THR A 300 -3.65 -5.41 -18.58
N GLY A 301 -4.06 -5.08 -19.81
CA GLY A 301 -3.46 -5.64 -21.03
C GLY A 301 -1.96 -5.33 -21.20
N GLU A 302 -1.47 -4.24 -20.60
CA GLU A 302 -0.07 -3.82 -20.65
C GLU A 302 0.89 -4.91 -20.16
N ARG A 303 0.53 -5.64 -19.09
CA ARG A 303 1.36 -6.71 -18.51
C ARG A 303 1.66 -7.84 -19.50
N ARG A 304 0.84 -8.00 -20.55
CA ARG A 304 1.00 -9.05 -21.57
C ARG A 304 1.91 -8.65 -22.74
N THR A 305 2.38 -7.41 -22.78
CA THR A 305 3.33 -6.91 -23.79
C THR A 305 4.76 -7.26 -23.42
N ASP A 306 5.70 -7.31 -24.38
CA ASP A 306 7.11 -7.55 -24.08
C ASP A 306 7.73 -6.47 -23.17
N PRO A 307 7.50 -5.15 -23.39
CA PRO A 307 7.96 -4.13 -22.45
C PRO A 307 7.33 -4.26 -21.06
N GLY A 308 6.03 -4.57 -21.00
CA GLY A 308 5.31 -4.79 -19.75
C GLY A 308 5.85 -5.99 -18.97
N PHE A 309 6.17 -7.08 -19.68
CA PHE A 309 6.82 -8.26 -19.11
C PHE A 309 8.19 -7.90 -18.52
N MET A 310 9.06 -7.23 -19.29
CA MET A 310 10.39 -6.84 -18.82
C MET A 310 10.33 -5.93 -17.58
N ALA A 311 9.45 -4.93 -17.60
CA ALA A 311 9.26 -4.01 -16.47
C ALA A 311 8.71 -4.75 -15.23
N TYR A 312 7.80 -5.69 -15.43
CA TYR A 312 7.26 -6.50 -14.35
C TYR A 312 8.31 -7.42 -13.72
N GLN A 313 9.09 -8.15 -14.53
CA GLN A 313 10.15 -9.02 -14.01
C GLN A 313 11.26 -8.23 -13.31
N LEU A 314 11.56 -7.00 -13.76
CA LEU A 314 12.45 -6.09 -13.04
C LEU A 314 11.90 -5.79 -11.64
N ARG A 315 10.62 -5.45 -11.53
CA ARG A 315 9.96 -5.20 -10.24
C ARG A 315 10.00 -6.41 -9.32
N PHE A 316 9.79 -7.58 -9.89
CA PHE A 316 9.81 -8.83 -9.13
C PHE A 316 11.21 -9.16 -8.63
N ALA A 317 12.25 -8.99 -9.48
CA ALA A 317 13.63 -9.14 -9.05
C ALA A 317 14.00 -8.14 -7.94
N LYS A 318 13.67 -6.84 -8.11
CA LYS A 318 13.91 -5.82 -7.08
C LYS A 318 13.18 -6.13 -5.77
N PHE A 319 11.96 -6.66 -5.83
CA PHE A 319 11.25 -7.12 -4.64
C PHE A 319 12.06 -8.19 -3.88
N PHE A 320 12.57 -9.22 -4.55
CA PHE A 320 13.40 -10.23 -3.89
C PHE A 320 14.68 -9.65 -3.29
N LEU A 321 15.34 -8.71 -3.96
CA LEU A 321 16.52 -8.05 -3.39
C LEU A 321 16.18 -7.23 -2.15
N SER A 322 15.00 -6.62 -2.12
CA SER A 322 14.54 -5.87 -0.95
C SER A 322 14.31 -6.78 0.27
N MET A 323 14.04 -8.07 0.06
CA MET A 323 13.76 -9.02 1.16
C MET A 323 14.96 -9.28 2.07
N LEU A 324 16.21 -9.12 1.61
CA LEU A 324 17.37 -9.13 2.51
C LEU A 324 17.18 -8.14 3.66
N TYR A 325 16.74 -6.94 3.31
CA TYR A 325 16.56 -5.86 4.26
C TYR A 325 15.23 -5.98 4.99
N PHE A 326 14.12 -6.23 4.27
CA PHE A 326 12.80 -6.32 4.91
C PHE A 326 12.67 -7.50 5.86
N ASN A 327 13.23 -8.67 5.56
CA ASN A 327 13.21 -9.79 6.51
C ASN A 327 13.91 -9.42 7.82
N PHE A 328 15.06 -8.75 7.75
CA PHE A 328 15.73 -8.22 8.94
C PHE A 328 14.84 -7.22 9.70
N LEU A 329 14.21 -6.27 9.01
CA LEU A 329 13.30 -5.32 9.67
C LEU A 329 12.10 -6.04 10.32
N TYR A 330 11.51 -7.01 9.63
CA TYR A 330 10.35 -7.75 10.12
C TYR A 330 10.69 -8.59 11.35
N ASP A 331 11.84 -9.26 11.36
CA ASP A 331 12.32 -10.04 12.50
C ASP A 331 12.58 -9.14 13.72
N GLU A 332 13.30 -8.03 13.55
CA GLU A 332 13.62 -7.12 14.66
C GLU A 332 12.38 -6.37 15.16
N MET A 333 11.43 -6.04 14.28
CA MET A 333 10.14 -5.48 14.69
C MET A 333 9.30 -6.50 15.46
N ALA A 334 9.26 -7.76 15.01
CA ALA A 334 8.54 -8.83 15.69
C ALA A 334 9.13 -9.10 17.10
N GLU A 335 10.46 -9.08 17.23
CA GLU A 335 11.13 -9.20 18.53
C GLU A 335 10.85 -7.99 19.44
N ALA A 336 10.86 -6.78 18.89
CA ALA A 336 10.56 -5.57 19.65
C ALA A 336 9.09 -5.52 20.14
N GLY A 337 8.15 -6.03 19.35
CA GLY A 337 6.75 -6.11 19.74
C GLY A 337 6.16 -4.76 20.13
N GLU A 338 5.53 -4.68 21.30
CA GLU A 338 4.97 -3.44 21.85
C GLU A 338 6.03 -2.36 22.18
N ALA A 339 7.32 -2.70 22.26
CA ALA A 339 8.37 -1.71 22.49
C ALA A 339 8.50 -0.72 21.30
N LEU A 340 7.92 -1.06 20.15
CA LEU A 340 7.76 -0.16 19.00
C LEU A 340 6.79 1.01 19.28
N LEU A 341 6.02 0.95 20.37
CA LEU A 341 5.04 1.97 20.74
C LEU A 341 5.56 2.92 21.82
N ASP A 342 5.20 4.19 21.72
CA ASP A 342 5.39 5.16 22.79
C ASP A 342 4.32 5.04 23.90
N ASP A 343 4.43 5.86 24.95
CA ASP A 343 3.50 5.85 26.08
C ASP A 343 2.05 6.21 25.70
N ARG A 344 1.84 6.76 24.49
CA ARG A 344 0.52 7.07 23.93
C ARG A 344 -0.01 5.95 23.02
N GLY A 345 0.74 4.86 22.87
CA GLY A 345 0.42 3.75 21.97
C GLY A 345 0.62 4.10 20.50
N GLN A 346 1.46 5.09 20.18
CA GLN A 346 1.80 5.47 18.81
C GLN A 346 3.16 4.89 18.43
N VAL A 347 3.33 4.55 17.15
CA VAL A 347 4.61 4.02 16.65
C VAL A 347 5.74 5.03 16.84
N ARG A 348 6.89 4.54 17.31
CA ARG A 348 8.16 5.26 17.42
C ARG A 348 8.89 5.23 16.07
N ALA A 349 8.68 6.27 15.25
CA ALA A 349 9.33 6.41 13.94
C ALA A 349 10.86 6.29 14.01
N SER A 350 11.49 6.81 15.07
CA SER A 350 12.94 6.73 15.27
C SER A 350 13.46 5.30 15.37
N ALA A 351 12.71 4.39 16.00
CA ALA A 351 13.09 2.98 16.08
C ALA A 351 13.07 2.34 14.68
N ILE A 352 12.07 2.68 13.87
CA ILE A 352 11.97 2.18 12.49
C ILE A 352 13.10 2.72 11.62
N ALA A 353 13.43 4.00 11.72
CA ALA A 353 14.57 4.59 11.02
C ALA A 353 15.89 3.93 11.41
N GLU A 354 16.11 3.66 12.69
CA GLU A 354 17.31 2.98 13.19
C GLU A 354 17.43 1.55 12.64
N LEU A 355 16.34 0.77 12.68
CA LEU A 355 16.31 -0.57 12.11
C LEU A 355 16.58 -0.56 10.60
N ALA A 356 15.97 0.38 9.87
CA ALA A 356 16.22 0.56 8.44
C ALA A 356 17.68 0.93 8.14
N ARG A 357 18.30 1.81 8.93
CA ARG A 357 19.73 2.12 8.79
C ARG A 357 20.61 0.92 9.08
N LYS A 358 20.32 0.18 10.15
CA LYS A 358 21.09 -1.01 10.55
C LYS A 358 21.06 -2.07 9.45
N SER A 359 19.92 -2.28 8.79
CA SER A 359 19.80 -3.26 7.72
C SER A 359 20.65 -2.92 6.48
N THR A 360 20.91 -1.63 6.20
CA THR A 360 21.81 -1.25 5.09
C THR A 360 23.25 -1.76 5.27
N LEU A 361 23.65 -2.17 6.48
CA LEU A 361 24.98 -2.69 6.77
C LEU A 361 25.10 -4.21 6.60
N LEU A 362 24.03 -4.89 6.20
CA LEU A 362 24.03 -6.34 5.99
C LEU A 362 24.95 -6.74 4.82
N ASP A 363 25.53 -7.93 4.94
CA ASP A 363 26.30 -8.54 3.85
C ASP A 363 25.37 -8.90 2.68
N GLN A 364 25.78 -8.53 1.47
CA GLN A 364 24.96 -8.69 0.26
C GLN A 364 25.07 -10.09 -0.35
N ALA A 365 25.83 -11.02 0.23
CA ALA A 365 26.00 -12.38 -0.28
C ALA A 365 24.65 -13.10 -0.52
N GLU A 366 23.65 -12.89 0.33
CA GLU A 366 22.31 -13.45 0.15
C GLU A 366 21.63 -12.90 -1.12
N ASN A 367 21.74 -11.59 -1.38
CA ASN A 367 21.18 -10.98 -2.59
C ASN A 367 21.94 -11.38 -3.86
N VAL A 368 23.27 -11.56 -3.76
CA VAL A 368 24.08 -12.16 -4.83
C VAL A 368 23.54 -13.54 -5.18
N GLN A 369 23.27 -14.38 -4.18
CA GLN A 369 22.67 -15.70 -4.38
C GLN A 369 21.26 -15.63 -4.96
N ARG A 370 20.39 -14.70 -4.51
CA ARG A 370 19.06 -14.49 -5.10
C ARG A 370 19.14 -14.20 -6.60
N LEU A 371 20.08 -13.35 -7.03
CA LEU A 371 20.28 -13.05 -8.46
C LEU A 371 20.75 -14.28 -9.23
N ASP A 372 21.66 -15.08 -8.67
CA ASP A 372 22.12 -16.33 -9.30
C ASP A 372 20.96 -17.32 -9.48
N THR A 373 20.10 -17.46 -8.48
CA THR A 373 18.91 -18.32 -8.56
C THR A 373 17.95 -17.84 -9.64
N ILE A 374 17.62 -16.54 -9.68
CA ILE A 374 16.73 -15.97 -10.72
C ILE A 374 17.33 -16.18 -12.10
N GLU A 375 18.63 -15.92 -12.27
CA GLU A 375 19.31 -16.10 -13.56
C GLU A 375 19.23 -17.56 -14.02
N ALA A 376 19.58 -18.51 -13.17
CA ALA A 376 19.57 -19.94 -13.50
C ALA A 376 18.14 -20.42 -13.83
N ALA A 377 17.17 -20.06 -12.97
CA ALA A 377 15.75 -20.33 -13.17
C ALA A 377 15.26 -19.82 -14.53
N TYR A 378 15.52 -18.55 -14.85
CA TYR A 378 14.97 -17.92 -16.05
C TYR A 378 15.66 -18.39 -17.33
N ARG A 379 16.95 -18.74 -17.26
CA ARG A 379 17.64 -19.42 -18.37
C ARG A 379 17.02 -20.80 -18.64
N LYS A 380 16.64 -21.56 -17.61
CA LYS A 380 15.96 -22.85 -17.75
C LYS A 380 14.60 -22.71 -18.44
N LEU A 381 13.83 -21.67 -18.10
CA LEU A 381 12.54 -21.40 -18.74
C LEU A 381 12.66 -20.99 -20.22
N GLY A 382 13.77 -20.37 -20.62
CA GLY A 382 14.02 -19.99 -22.01
C GLY A 382 13.22 -18.76 -22.49
N GLY A 383 13.24 -18.50 -23.80
CA GLY A 383 12.45 -17.45 -24.44
C GLY A 383 12.63 -16.05 -23.82
N ARG A 384 11.50 -15.41 -23.48
CA ARG A 384 11.49 -14.07 -22.86
C ARG A 384 12.15 -14.06 -21.47
N TYR A 385 12.07 -15.16 -20.71
CA TYR A 385 12.74 -15.29 -19.41
C TYR A 385 14.26 -15.32 -19.57
N ALA A 386 14.80 -16.10 -20.52
CA ALA A 386 16.25 -16.12 -20.78
C ALA A 386 16.77 -14.76 -21.27
N THR A 387 15.95 -14.00 -22.00
CA THR A 387 16.26 -12.61 -22.40
C THR A 387 16.35 -11.69 -21.18
N PHE A 388 15.39 -11.79 -20.26
CA PHE A 388 15.45 -11.06 -18.98
C PHE A 388 16.65 -11.49 -18.13
N ALA A 389 17.00 -12.78 -18.09
CA ALA A 389 18.17 -13.26 -17.37
C ALA A 389 19.47 -12.58 -17.86
N ALA A 390 19.64 -12.42 -19.18
CA ALA A 390 20.79 -11.69 -19.73
C ALA A 390 20.78 -10.19 -19.36
N PHE A 391 19.59 -9.58 -19.32
CA PHE A 391 19.43 -8.22 -18.79
C PHE A 391 19.85 -8.15 -17.31
N LEU A 392 19.44 -9.11 -16.49
CA LEU A 392 19.77 -9.17 -15.06
C LEU A 392 21.29 -9.27 -14.84
N THR A 393 21.97 -10.16 -15.56
CA THR A 393 23.43 -10.32 -15.50
C THR A 393 24.15 -9.01 -15.81
N SER A 394 23.70 -8.26 -16.83
CA SER A 394 24.33 -6.99 -17.23
C SER A 394 24.08 -5.82 -16.28
N HIS A 395 23.10 -5.94 -15.37
CA HIS A 395 22.75 -4.88 -14.41
C HIS A 395 22.93 -5.30 -12.95
N ARG A 396 23.61 -6.41 -12.69
CA ARG A 396 23.74 -7.04 -11.37
C ARG A 396 24.19 -6.06 -10.28
N GLU A 397 25.34 -5.42 -10.48
CA GLU A 397 25.94 -4.51 -9.49
C GLU A 397 25.01 -3.34 -9.18
N ARG A 398 24.48 -2.69 -10.23
CA ARG A 398 23.50 -1.60 -10.09
C ARG A 398 22.28 -2.01 -9.26
N LEU A 399 21.72 -3.20 -9.50
CA LEU A 399 20.52 -3.65 -8.78
C LEU A 399 20.79 -3.93 -7.30
N LEU A 400 21.98 -4.41 -6.95
CA LEU A 400 22.40 -4.61 -5.56
C LEU A 400 22.55 -3.25 -4.84
N ASP A 401 23.20 -2.29 -5.50
CA ASP A 401 23.35 -0.92 -4.99
C ASP A 401 22.00 -0.22 -4.82
N GLU A 402 21.11 -0.34 -5.81
CA GLU A 402 19.76 0.23 -5.76
C GLU A 402 18.93 -0.36 -4.61
N ALA A 403 18.98 -1.67 -4.38
CA ALA A 403 18.24 -2.29 -3.28
C ALA A 403 18.71 -1.78 -1.90
N GLN A 404 20.01 -1.53 -1.73
CA GLN A 404 20.55 -0.92 -0.51
C GLN A 404 20.15 0.56 -0.39
N SER A 405 20.26 1.32 -1.49
CA SER A 405 19.91 2.74 -1.54
C SER A 405 18.42 2.95 -1.25
N ASP A 406 17.54 2.12 -1.80
CA ASP A 406 16.09 2.17 -1.57
C ASP A 406 15.75 2.11 -0.06
N ILE A 407 16.51 1.34 0.71
CA ILE A 407 16.35 1.23 2.17
C ILE A 407 16.97 2.42 2.91
N ALA A 408 18.12 2.91 2.46
CA ALA A 408 18.71 4.13 3.01
C ALA A 408 17.80 5.34 2.81
N ASP A 409 17.15 5.44 1.65
CA ASP A 409 16.17 6.47 1.30
C ASP A 409 14.88 6.30 2.12
N PHE A 410 14.44 5.07 2.35
CA PHE A 410 13.34 4.80 3.28
C PHE A 410 13.68 5.30 4.69
N ALA A 411 14.86 4.97 5.22
CA ALA A 411 15.29 5.45 6.54
C ALA A 411 15.31 6.98 6.64
N LEU A 412 15.86 7.65 5.62
CA LEU A 412 15.85 9.12 5.53
C LEU A 412 14.43 9.67 5.53
N LEU A 413 13.51 9.07 4.77
CA LEU A 413 12.14 9.52 4.69
C LEU A 413 11.40 9.36 6.02
N VAL A 414 11.64 8.25 6.75
CA VAL A 414 11.09 8.02 8.10
C VAL A 414 11.53 9.12 9.06
N GLU A 415 12.79 9.53 9.03
CA GLU A 415 13.33 10.61 9.88
C GLU A 415 12.72 11.97 9.57
N ALA A 416 12.49 12.28 8.29
CA ALA A 416 11.88 13.53 7.87
C ALA A 416 10.35 13.54 8.07
N TRP A 417 9.72 12.37 8.23
CA TRP A 417 8.27 12.22 8.13
C TRP A 417 7.49 13.05 9.12
N GLU A 418 7.91 13.09 10.38
CA GLU A 418 7.18 13.83 11.40
C GLU A 418 7.13 15.34 11.10
N ALA A 419 8.22 15.90 10.57
CA ALA A 419 8.27 17.28 10.14
C ALA A 419 7.39 17.52 8.90
N LEU A 420 7.39 16.59 7.94
CA LEU A 420 6.53 16.64 6.75
C LEU A 420 5.05 16.59 7.11
N VAL A 421 4.64 15.71 8.03
CA VAL A 421 3.26 15.59 8.52
C VAL A 421 2.83 16.86 9.23
N ARG A 422 3.66 17.44 10.10
CA ARG A 422 3.38 18.73 10.74
C ARG A 422 3.21 19.84 9.69
N ALA A 423 4.15 19.96 8.76
CA ALA A 423 4.09 20.95 7.70
C ALA A 423 2.85 20.77 6.79
N ALA A 424 2.46 19.52 6.51
CA ALA A 424 1.26 19.20 5.73
C ALA A 424 -0.02 19.67 6.42
N ARG A 425 -0.15 19.49 7.74
CA ARG A 425 -1.32 19.98 8.52
C ARG A 425 -1.57 21.47 8.34
N ASP A 426 -0.50 22.26 8.22
CA ASP A 426 -0.60 23.71 8.07
C ASP A 426 -0.67 24.15 6.60
N THR A 427 -0.51 23.23 5.64
CA THR A 427 -0.44 23.53 4.21
C THR A 427 -1.78 23.27 3.55
N ALA A 428 -2.46 24.33 3.11
CA ALA A 428 -3.69 24.18 2.36
C ALA A 428 -3.45 23.46 1.02
N LEU A 429 -4.32 22.50 0.71
CA LEU A 429 -4.50 22.04 -0.65
C LEU A 429 -5.13 23.19 -1.44
N ALA A 430 -4.57 23.53 -2.60
CA ALA A 430 -5.16 24.58 -3.43
C ALA A 430 -6.60 24.15 -3.77
N GLN A 431 -7.58 24.97 -3.42
CA GLN A 431 -8.97 24.62 -3.70
C GLN A 431 -9.18 24.63 -5.21
N ALA A 432 -9.83 23.58 -5.74
CA ALA A 432 -10.44 23.65 -7.05
C ALA A 432 -11.34 24.90 -7.09
N PRO A 433 -11.31 25.72 -8.16
CA PRO A 433 -12.08 26.94 -8.21
C PRO A 433 -13.56 26.63 -7.95
N GLU A 434 -14.12 27.26 -6.91
CA GLU A 434 -15.57 27.28 -6.70
C GLU A 434 -16.25 27.72 -8.00
N ARG A 435 -17.20 26.92 -8.50
CA ARG A 435 -18.02 27.34 -9.63
C ARG A 435 -18.69 28.68 -9.29
N PRO A 436 -18.58 29.72 -10.14
CA PRO A 436 -19.31 30.95 -9.92
C PRO A 436 -20.80 30.69 -10.15
N GLY A 437 -21.61 30.63 -9.09
CA GLY A 437 -23.05 30.53 -9.31
C GLY A 437 -23.92 30.13 -8.14
N ARG A 438 -23.91 30.88 -7.04
CA ARG A 438 -25.13 31.15 -6.26
C ARG A 438 -24.99 32.50 -5.56
N ARG A 439 -25.10 33.58 -6.33
CA ARG A 439 -25.61 34.84 -5.76
C ARG A 439 -27.13 34.68 -5.66
N SER A 440 -27.59 34.67 -4.42
CA SER A 440 -28.98 34.86 -4.04
C SER A 440 -29.60 36.04 -4.79
N ARG A 441 -30.80 35.81 -5.32
CA ARG A 441 -31.87 36.81 -5.35
C ARG A 441 -33.03 36.26 -4.55
#